data_AF-A0A6V8G759-F1
#
_entry.id   AF-A0A6V8G759-F1
#
_cell.length_a   1.000
_cell.length_b   1.000
_cell.length_c   1.000
_cell.angle_alpha   90.00
_cell.angle_beta   90.00
_cell.angle_gamma   90.00
#
_symmetry.space_group_name_H-M   'P 1'
#
loop_
_entity.id
_entity.type
_entity.pdbx_description
1 polymer ?
#
loop_
_entity_poly.entity_id
_entity_poly.type
_entity_poly.pdbx_seq_one_letter_code
_entity_poly.pdbx_strand_id
1 'polypeptide(L)'
;SNAGLGFSLQVMSTLPSVKLSAIDATLQKNIDFYFRNCVSVGILLNQQGRNLFQNSDNLIQDLFTNIGNGSQLTPLFENNNNIEKQSVVPCSDAGPQIVEMIKNDTDEAMKIHAALLGMANDMANYEQKFLGAAQIYNEQAVSARSYLQQSMIMLASQDAIINTAKSVGLNPASVAANTA
;
A
#
# COMPACT_ATOMS: atom_id res chain seq x y z
N SER A 1 -3.09 12.74 28.67
CA SER A 1 -4.47 12.49 28.23
C SER A 1 -4.47 11.17 27.47
N ASN A 2 -5.08 10.11 28.03
CA ASN A 2 -5.16 8.77 27.44
C ASN A 2 -6.25 8.65 26.36
N ALA A 3 -6.44 9.70 25.55
CA ALA A 3 -7.25 9.61 24.34
C ALA A 3 -6.57 8.75 23.25
N GLY A 4 -5.30 8.35 23.44
CA GLY A 4 -4.42 7.84 22.37
C GLY A 4 -4.64 6.39 21.93
N LEU A 5 -4.85 5.42 22.84
CA LEU A 5 -4.77 4.00 22.44
C LEU A 5 -6.06 3.49 21.77
N GLY A 6 -7.21 3.69 22.41
CA GLY A 6 -8.50 3.18 21.86
C GLY A 6 -8.91 3.86 20.55
N PHE A 7 -8.59 5.15 20.40
CA PHE A 7 -8.90 5.91 19.17
C PHE A 7 -7.94 5.59 18.02
N SER A 8 -6.65 5.40 18.27
CA SER A 8 -5.70 4.96 17.24
C SER A 8 -5.97 3.52 16.78
N LEU A 9 -6.43 2.64 17.68
CA LEU A 9 -6.91 1.31 17.29
C LEU A 9 -8.18 1.37 16.43
N GLN A 10 -9.11 2.27 16.74
CA GLN A 10 -10.29 2.49 15.91
C GLN A 10 -9.90 2.89 14.48
N VAL A 11 -8.99 3.87 14.36
CA VAL A 11 -8.44 4.34 13.06
C VAL A 11 -7.85 3.18 12.25
N MET A 12 -7.07 2.30 12.88
CA MET A 12 -6.51 1.13 12.22
C MET A 12 -7.58 0.11 11.80
N SER A 13 -8.58 -0.12 12.67
CA SER A 13 -9.65 -1.09 12.42
C SER A 13 -10.61 -0.67 11.31
N THR A 14 -10.76 0.64 11.06
CA THR A 14 -11.62 1.18 10.01
C THR A 14 -10.90 1.34 8.69
N LEU A 15 -9.57 1.37 8.67
CA LEU A 15 -8.82 1.53 7.43
C LEU A 15 -9.16 0.48 6.35
N PRO A 16 -9.38 -0.82 6.66
CA PRO A 16 -9.84 -1.82 5.68
C PRO A 16 -11.20 -1.51 5.04
N SER A 17 -12.00 -0.61 5.62
CA SER A 17 -13.27 -0.17 5.02
C SER A 17 -13.07 0.81 3.85
N VAL A 18 -11.86 1.36 3.71
CA VAL A 18 -11.46 2.20 2.57
C VAL A 18 -10.87 1.28 1.50
N LYS A 19 -11.68 0.94 0.50
CA LYS A 19 -11.22 0.14 -0.63
C LYS A 19 -10.66 1.05 -1.71
N LEU A 20 -9.39 0.88 -2.08
CA LEU A 20 -8.78 1.64 -3.18
C LEU A 20 -9.53 1.42 -4.48
N SER A 21 -10.05 0.23 -4.74
CA SER A 21 -10.91 -0.04 -5.90
C SER A 21 -12.22 0.76 -5.94
N ALA A 22 -12.69 1.29 -4.80
CA ALA A 22 -13.83 2.19 -4.76
C ALA A 22 -13.44 3.66 -5.01
N ILE A 23 -12.14 3.96 -5.01
CA ILE A 23 -11.55 5.29 -5.24
C ILE A 23 -11.00 5.33 -6.68
N ASP A 24 -10.11 4.40 -7.01
CA ASP A 24 -9.55 4.17 -8.32
C ASP A 24 -9.41 2.65 -8.60
N ALA A 25 -10.34 2.13 -9.40
CA ALA A 25 -10.32 0.74 -9.86
C ALA A 25 -9.17 0.44 -10.84
N THR A 26 -8.71 1.44 -11.59
CA THR A 26 -7.57 1.31 -12.51
C THR A 26 -6.28 1.17 -11.72
N LEU A 27 -6.12 1.93 -10.63
CA LEU A 27 -4.97 1.78 -9.74
C LEU A 27 -4.94 0.40 -9.07
N GLN A 28 -6.06 -0.09 -8.54
CA GLN A 28 -6.14 -1.45 -8.00
C GLN A 28 -5.67 -2.49 -9.03
N LYS A 29 -6.17 -2.37 -10.26
CA LYS A 29 -5.82 -3.28 -11.35
C LYS A 29 -4.33 -3.23 -11.67
N ASN A 30 -3.73 -2.05 -11.71
CA ASN A 30 -2.29 -1.87 -11.92
C ASN A 30 -1.47 -2.57 -10.83
N ILE A 31 -1.86 -2.38 -9.57
CA ILE A 31 -1.25 -3.05 -8.42
C ILE A 31 -1.33 -4.58 -8.58
N ASP A 32 -2.50 -5.13 -8.86
CA ASP A 32 -2.68 -6.59 -8.99
C ASP A 32 -1.78 -7.20 -10.07
N PHE A 33 -1.70 -6.58 -11.24
CA PHE A 33 -0.81 -7.02 -12.32
C PHE A 33 0.66 -6.87 -11.95
N TYR A 34 1.04 -5.76 -11.32
CA TYR A 34 2.41 -5.52 -10.89
C TYR A 34 2.87 -6.56 -9.87
N PHE A 35 2.04 -6.89 -8.89
CA PHE A 35 2.38 -7.91 -7.90
C PHE A 35 2.59 -9.28 -8.53
N ARG A 36 1.69 -9.66 -9.44
CA ARG A 36 1.77 -10.94 -10.14
C ARG A 36 3.01 -11.05 -11.04
N ASN A 37 3.31 -10.01 -11.81
CA ASN A 37 4.31 -10.07 -12.88
C ASN A 37 5.70 -9.61 -12.43
N CYS A 38 5.75 -8.68 -11.47
CA CYS A 38 6.98 -8.02 -11.05
C CYS A 38 7.40 -8.51 -9.66
N VAL A 39 6.55 -8.33 -8.64
CA VAL A 39 6.92 -8.64 -7.24
C VAL A 39 7.15 -10.15 -7.06
N SER A 40 6.23 -10.99 -7.55
CA SER A 40 6.38 -12.46 -7.46
C SER A 40 7.68 -12.92 -8.12
N VAL A 41 8.06 -12.33 -9.26
CA VAL A 41 9.28 -12.70 -9.97
C VAL A 41 10.51 -12.21 -9.21
N GLY A 42 10.50 -10.98 -8.69
CA GLY A 42 11.58 -10.44 -7.88
C GLY A 42 11.89 -11.29 -6.64
N ILE A 43 10.85 -11.78 -5.96
CA ILE A 43 10.97 -12.69 -4.82
C ILE A 43 11.55 -14.04 -5.24
N LEU A 44 11.15 -14.58 -6.39
CA LEU A 44 11.64 -15.87 -6.87
C LEU A 44 13.12 -15.80 -7.31
N LEU A 45 13.54 -14.68 -7.90
CA LEU A 45 14.88 -14.53 -8.48
C LEU A 45 15.95 -14.12 -7.47
N ASN A 46 15.59 -13.48 -6.34
CA ASN A 46 16.57 -12.94 -5.39
C ASN A 46 16.19 -13.22 -3.93
N GLN A 47 17.11 -13.81 -3.16
CA GLN A 47 16.95 -14.01 -1.71
C GLN A 47 16.76 -12.69 -0.95
N GLN A 48 17.37 -11.59 -1.43
CA GLN A 48 17.14 -10.26 -0.88
C GLN A 48 15.68 -9.83 -1.07
N GLY A 49 15.04 -10.18 -2.19
CA GLY A 49 13.63 -9.91 -2.43
C GLY A 49 12.71 -10.62 -1.43
N ARG A 50 13.02 -11.88 -1.10
CA ARG A 50 12.34 -12.62 -0.03
C ARG A 50 12.51 -11.95 1.33
N ASN A 51 13.75 -11.56 1.65
CA ASN A 51 14.05 -10.93 2.94
C ASN A 51 13.33 -9.58 3.09
N LEU A 52 13.40 -8.72 2.07
CA LEU A 52 12.69 -7.44 2.05
C LEU A 52 11.18 -7.66 2.14
N PHE A 53 10.62 -8.59 1.37
CA PHE A 53 9.19 -8.87 1.44
C PHE A 53 8.72 -9.29 2.84
N GLN A 54 9.56 -10.01 3.57
CA GLN A 54 9.24 -10.44 4.94
C GLN A 54 9.47 -9.33 5.96
N ASN A 55 10.56 -8.57 5.85
CA ASN A 55 11.09 -7.73 6.93
C ASN A 55 11.19 -6.24 6.57
N SER A 56 10.38 -5.77 5.62
CA SER A 56 10.43 -4.38 5.16
C SER A 56 9.92 -3.40 6.23
N ASP A 57 10.72 -2.38 6.52
CA ASP A 57 10.31 -1.18 7.27
C ASP A 57 9.66 -0.11 6.38
N ASN A 58 9.76 -0.25 5.05
CA ASN A 58 9.17 0.65 4.05
C ASN A 58 8.63 -0.15 2.85
N LEU A 59 7.48 -0.77 3.08
CA LEU A 59 6.96 -1.81 2.20
C LEU A 59 6.65 -1.28 0.78
N ILE A 60 6.25 -0.02 0.65
CA ILE A 60 6.00 0.58 -0.68
C ILE A 60 7.29 0.63 -1.49
N GLN A 61 8.33 1.22 -0.89
CA GLN A 61 9.60 1.40 -1.57
C GLN A 61 10.17 0.03 -1.95
N ASP A 62 10.10 -0.92 -1.01
CA ASP A 62 10.61 -2.25 -1.25
C ASP A 62 9.84 -2.99 -2.33
N LEU A 63 8.50 -2.98 -2.32
CA LEU A 63 7.70 -3.67 -3.34
C LEU A 63 7.90 -3.09 -4.74
N PHE A 64 7.84 -1.76 -4.89
CA PHE A 64 7.79 -1.11 -6.22
C PHE A 64 9.15 -0.68 -6.76
N THR A 65 10.18 -0.59 -5.91
CA THR A 65 11.50 -0.10 -6.33
C THR A 65 12.64 -1.10 -6.10
N ASN A 66 12.51 -2.03 -5.14
CA ASN A 66 13.58 -2.99 -4.83
C ASN A 66 13.24 -4.42 -5.28
N ILE A 67 12.03 -4.90 -4.98
CA ILE A 67 11.58 -6.26 -5.25
C ILE A 67 11.04 -6.36 -6.68
N GLY A 68 10.02 -5.57 -7.02
CA GLY A 68 9.38 -5.61 -8.33
C GLY A 68 10.18 -4.94 -9.45
N ASN A 69 11.29 -4.27 -9.11
CA ASN A 69 12.08 -3.55 -10.11
C ASN A 69 12.88 -4.53 -10.99
N GLY A 70 12.60 -4.52 -12.28
CA GLY A 70 13.27 -5.40 -13.24
C GLY A 70 12.72 -5.25 -14.66
N SER A 71 13.32 -6.00 -15.58
CA SER A 71 13.00 -5.96 -17.02
C SER A 71 11.78 -6.80 -17.41
N GLN A 72 11.13 -7.45 -16.45
CA GLN A 72 9.89 -8.19 -16.70
C GLN A 72 8.82 -7.21 -17.18
N LEU A 73 7.89 -7.69 -18.01
CA LEU A 73 6.83 -6.85 -18.55
C LEU A 73 5.57 -6.99 -17.71
N THR A 74 4.89 -5.87 -17.51
CA THR A 74 3.57 -5.84 -16.89
C THR A 74 2.63 -4.93 -17.67
N PRO A 75 1.33 -5.25 -17.74
CA PRO A 75 0.33 -4.29 -18.16
C PRO A 75 0.33 -3.07 -17.23
N LEU A 76 0.19 -1.88 -17.81
CA LEU A 76 -0.09 -0.63 -17.11
C LEU A 76 -1.29 0.03 -17.76
N PHE A 77 -2.28 0.37 -16.94
CA PHE A 77 -3.53 0.97 -17.34
C PHE A 77 -3.56 2.44 -16.90
N GLU A 78 -3.94 3.31 -17.81
CA GLU A 78 -4.18 4.73 -17.54
C GLU A 78 -5.64 5.04 -17.80
N ASN A 79 -6.31 5.68 -16.86
CA ASN A 79 -7.69 6.14 -17.02
C ASN A 79 -7.70 7.65 -17.23
N ASN A 80 -8.22 8.08 -18.38
CA ASN A 80 -8.46 9.49 -18.66
C ASN A 80 -9.89 9.65 -19.16
N ASN A 81 -10.73 10.36 -18.39
CA ASN A 81 -12.13 10.62 -18.72
C ASN A 81 -12.94 9.34 -19.06
N ASN A 82 -12.79 8.27 -18.26
CA ASN A 82 -13.44 6.97 -18.44
C ASN A 82 -12.98 6.18 -19.67
N ILE A 83 -11.88 6.60 -20.32
CA ILE A 83 -11.22 5.84 -21.36
C ILE A 83 -9.98 5.21 -20.74
N GLU A 84 -10.02 3.89 -20.56
CA GLU A 84 -8.88 3.12 -20.08
C GLU A 84 -7.98 2.76 -21.27
N LYS A 85 -6.72 3.20 -21.21
CA LYS A 85 -5.68 2.79 -22.15
C LYS A 85 -4.79 1.77 -21.48
N GLN A 86 -4.50 0.68 -22.19
CA GLN A 86 -3.54 -0.32 -21.75
C GLN A 86 -2.23 -0.14 -22.52
N SER A 87 -1.12 -0.19 -21.79
CA SER A 87 0.22 -0.39 -22.32
C SER A 87 0.86 -1.63 -21.68
N VAL A 88 1.93 -2.15 -22.28
CA VAL A 88 2.78 -3.18 -21.68
C VAL A 88 4.17 -2.60 -21.57
N VAL A 89 4.65 -2.46 -20.35
CA VAL A 89 5.90 -1.76 -20.04
C VAL A 89 6.77 -2.59 -19.09
N PRO A 90 8.09 -2.34 -19.03
CA PRO A 90 8.95 -2.92 -18.01
C PRO A 90 8.48 -2.60 -16.59
N CYS A 91 8.68 -3.53 -15.66
CA CYS A 91 8.37 -3.33 -14.25
C CYS A 91 9.17 -2.17 -13.62
N SER A 92 10.37 -1.89 -14.13
CA SER A 92 11.15 -0.70 -13.78
C SER A 92 10.44 0.62 -14.12
N ASP A 93 9.60 0.60 -15.15
CA ASP A 93 8.91 1.79 -15.65
C ASP A 93 7.51 1.89 -15.03
N ALA A 94 6.84 0.75 -14.80
CA ALA A 94 5.53 0.70 -14.15
C ALA A 94 5.61 1.06 -12.65
N GLY A 95 6.63 0.58 -11.93
CA GLY A 95 6.73 0.75 -10.48
C GLY A 95 6.63 2.21 -10.02
N PRO A 96 7.46 3.12 -10.56
CA PRO A 96 7.40 4.54 -10.22
C PRO A 96 6.05 5.20 -10.54
N GLN A 97 5.43 4.83 -11.67
CA GLN A 97 4.14 5.37 -12.08
C GLN A 97 3.01 4.93 -11.14
N ILE A 98 3.01 3.67 -10.72
CA ILE A 98 2.03 3.16 -9.75
C ILE A 98 2.21 3.87 -8.39
N VAL A 99 3.44 4.10 -7.95
CA VAL A 99 3.73 4.88 -6.73
C VAL A 99 3.18 6.32 -6.84
N GLU A 100 3.28 6.94 -8.01
CA GLU A 100 2.71 8.27 -8.27
C GLU A 100 1.18 8.26 -8.23
N MET A 101 0.53 7.28 -8.88
CA MET A 101 -0.93 7.10 -8.82
C MET A 101 -1.41 6.98 -7.37
N ILE A 102 -0.73 6.19 -6.54
CA ILE A 102 -1.08 6.04 -5.12
C ILE A 102 -0.97 7.37 -4.38
N LYS A 103 0.08 8.16 -4.64
CA LYS A 103 0.24 9.48 -4.03
C LYS A 103 -0.89 10.43 -4.41
N ASN A 104 -1.37 10.36 -5.66
CA ASN A 104 -2.46 11.20 -6.14
C ASN A 104 -3.80 10.84 -5.49
N ASP A 105 -4.06 9.55 -5.26
CA ASP A 105 -5.31 9.08 -4.65
C ASP A 105 -5.31 9.12 -3.12
N THR A 106 -4.12 9.30 -2.52
CA THR A 106 -3.93 9.36 -1.06
C THR A 106 -4.82 10.41 -0.41
N ASP A 107 -4.88 11.61 -0.99
CA ASP A 107 -5.61 12.73 -0.38
C ASP A 107 -7.13 12.48 -0.39
N GLU A 108 -7.66 11.79 -1.40
CA GLU A 108 -9.08 11.43 -1.47
C GLU A 108 -9.41 10.27 -0.53
N ALA A 109 -8.55 9.25 -0.49
CA ALA A 109 -8.64 8.17 0.47
C ALA A 109 -8.63 8.67 1.93
N MET A 110 -7.80 9.69 2.22
CA MET A 110 -7.77 10.38 3.51
C MET A 110 -9.10 11.03 3.87
N LYS A 111 -9.73 11.75 2.94
CA LYS A 111 -11.04 12.39 3.18
C LYS A 111 -12.13 11.36 3.44
N ILE A 112 -12.18 10.30 2.65
CA ILE A 112 -13.14 9.21 2.82
C ILE A 112 -12.94 8.56 4.19
N HIS A 113 -11.70 8.25 4.56
CA HIS A 113 -11.41 7.65 5.85
C HIS A 113 -11.76 8.57 7.02
N ALA A 114 -11.38 9.85 6.94
CA ALA A 114 -11.74 10.83 7.94
C ALA A 114 -13.26 10.96 8.08
N ALA A 115 -14.02 10.92 6.99
CA ALA A 115 -15.48 10.94 7.02
C ALA A 115 -16.07 9.72 7.75
N LEU A 116 -15.54 8.52 7.49
CA LEU A 116 -15.96 7.28 8.17
C LEU A 116 -15.71 7.33 9.69
N LEU A 117 -14.71 8.09 10.12
CA LEU A 117 -14.39 8.34 11.52
C LEU A 117 -15.17 9.51 12.13
N GLY A 118 -16.04 10.19 11.36
CA GLY A 118 -16.76 11.38 11.80
C GLY A 118 -15.87 12.63 11.92
N MET A 119 -14.72 12.64 11.23
CA MET A 119 -13.66 13.65 11.31
C MET A 119 -13.44 14.42 10.00
N ALA A 120 -14.38 14.37 9.05
CA ALA A 120 -14.24 15.03 7.75
C ALA A 120 -13.82 16.51 7.82
N ASN A 121 -14.19 17.20 8.91
CA ASN A 121 -13.91 18.62 9.12
C ASN A 121 -12.73 18.90 10.07
N ASP A 122 -12.02 17.86 10.55
CA ASP A 122 -10.93 17.97 11.53
C ASP A 122 -9.72 17.10 11.13
N MET A 123 -9.13 17.45 9.98
CA MET A 123 -7.99 16.73 9.42
C MET A 123 -6.74 16.77 10.31
N ALA A 124 -6.56 17.84 11.10
CA ALA A 124 -5.44 17.95 12.03
C ALA A 124 -5.51 16.88 13.13
N ASN A 125 -6.70 16.66 13.70
CA ASN A 125 -6.92 15.60 14.67
C ASN A 125 -6.85 14.21 14.01
N TYR A 126 -7.33 14.07 12.78
CA TYR A 126 -7.20 12.81 12.01
C TYR A 126 -5.73 12.43 11.86
N GLU A 127 -4.88 13.36 11.41
CA GLU A 127 -3.43 13.13 11.24
C GLU A 127 -2.73 12.85 12.59
N GLN A 128 -3.10 13.56 13.65
CA GLN A 128 -2.59 13.28 15.01
C GLN A 128 -2.91 11.87 15.48
N LYS A 129 -4.08 11.32 15.15
CA LYS A 129 -4.43 9.93 15.51
C LYS A 129 -3.60 8.90 14.74
N PHE A 130 -3.24 9.20 13.49
CA PHE A 130 -2.30 8.38 12.73
C PHE A 130 -0.88 8.44 13.29
N LEU A 131 -0.42 9.59 13.78
CA LEU A 131 0.85 9.67 14.53
C LEU A 131 0.81 8.77 15.78
N GLY A 132 -0.31 8.80 16.52
CA GLY A 132 -0.50 7.93 17.69
C GLY A 132 -0.53 6.44 17.32
N ALA A 133 -1.17 6.06 16.21
CA ALA A 133 -1.16 4.69 15.71
C ALA A 133 0.26 4.26 15.31
N ALA A 134 0.97 5.10 14.56
CA ALA A 134 2.35 4.83 14.19
C ALA A 134 3.26 4.64 15.41
N GLN A 135 3.11 5.45 16.47
CA GLN A 135 3.89 5.31 17.70
C GLN A 135 3.61 4.01 18.47
N ILE A 136 2.40 3.47 18.40
CA ILE A 136 2.05 2.18 19.03
C ILE A 136 2.80 1.03 18.35
N TYR A 137 2.99 1.14 17.03
CA TYR A 137 3.51 0.07 16.19
C TYR A 137 4.98 0.24 15.80
N ASN A 138 5.52 1.45 15.87
CA ASN A 138 6.83 1.76 15.33
C ASN A 138 7.53 2.83 16.17
N GLU A 139 8.66 2.47 16.78
CA GLU A 139 9.49 3.40 17.57
C GLU A 139 10.42 4.28 16.69
N GLN A 140 10.35 4.15 15.36
CA GLN A 140 11.11 4.99 14.41
C GLN A 140 10.16 5.68 13.43
N ALA A 141 9.77 6.92 13.77
CA ALA A 141 8.72 7.65 13.04
C ALA A 141 9.16 8.08 11.63
N VAL A 142 8.60 7.44 10.61
CA VAL A 142 8.40 8.00 9.26
C VAL A 142 7.00 8.63 9.30
N SER A 143 6.86 9.92 8.94
CA SER A 143 5.67 10.75 9.21
C SER A 143 4.29 10.06 9.02
N ALA A 144 3.25 10.51 9.73
CA ALA A 144 1.88 9.94 9.63
C ALA A 144 1.38 9.75 8.18
N ARG A 145 1.77 10.65 7.27
CA ARG A 145 1.46 10.53 5.84
C ARG A 145 2.10 9.30 5.21
N SER A 146 3.38 9.05 5.48
CA SER A 146 4.09 7.88 4.96
C SER A 146 3.48 6.59 5.52
N TYR A 147 3.19 6.55 6.83
CA TYR A 147 2.55 5.39 7.44
C TYR A 147 1.19 5.10 6.79
N LEU A 148 0.33 6.12 6.66
CA LEU A 148 -0.98 5.96 6.03
C LEU A 148 -0.88 5.49 4.57
N GLN A 149 0.05 6.04 3.79
CA GLN A 149 0.29 5.59 2.41
C GLN A 149 0.65 4.10 2.38
N GLN A 150 1.49 3.65 3.30
CA GLN A 150 1.88 2.24 3.40
C GLN A 150 0.68 1.37 3.77
N SER A 151 -0.11 1.79 4.75
CA SER A 151 -1.29 1.06 5.19
C SER A 151 -2.37 0.98 4.11
N MET A 152 -2.61 2.06 3.36
CA MET A 152 -3.57 2.06 2.25
C MET A 152 -3.14 1.11 1.13
N ILE A 153 -1.85 1.08 0.79
CA ILE A 153 -1.32 0.14 -0.20
C ILE A 153 -1.41 -1.29 0.28
N MET A 154 -1.05 -1.57 1.53
CA MET A 154 -1.19 -2.91 2.11
C MET A 154 -2.61 -3.43 2.01
N LEU A 155 -3.58 -2.58 2.35
CA LEU A 155 -4.99 -2.96 2.35
C LEU A 155 -5.56 -3.08 0.95
N ALA A 156 -5.25 -2.13 0.06
CA ALA A 156 -5.61 -2.20 -1.35
C ALA A 156 -5.04 -3.45 -2.02
N SER A 157 -3.76 -3.72 -1.76
CA SER A 157 -3.03 -4.84 -2.35
C SER A 157 -3.18 -6.13 -1.56
N GLN A 158 -4.06 -6.21 -0.54
CA GLN A 158 -4.05 -7.32 0.42
C GLN A 158 -4.17 -8.68 -0.27
N ASP A 159 -5.11 -8.81 -1.19
CA ASP A 159 -5.28 -10.04 -1.96
C ASP A 159 -4.09 -10.32 -2.87
N ALA A 160 -3.55 -9.28 -3.53
CA ALA A 160 -2.36 -9.40 -4.38
C ALA A 160 -1.12 -9.83 -3.59
N ILE A 161 -0.91 -9.27 -2.40
CA ILE A 161 0.16 -9.61 -1.45
C ILE A 161 -0.01 -11.06 -1.00
N ILE A 162 -1.20 -11.45 -0.56
CA ILE A 162 -1.49 -12.81 -0.08
C ILE A 162 -1.26 -13.83 -1.20
N ASN A 163 -1.75 -13.54 -2.40
CA ASN A 163 -1.62 -14.43 -3.54
C ASN A 163 -0.16 -14.53 -3.99
N THR A 164 0.59 -13.43 -3.95
CA THR A 164 2.03 -13.42 -4.25
C THR A 164 2.81 -14.21 -3.20
N ALA A 165 2.54 -14.02 -1.91
CA ALA A 165 3.18 -14.77 -0.84
C ALA A 165 2.93 -16.28 -1.01
N LYS A 166 1.68 -16.68 -1.28
CA LYS A 166 1.33 -18.08 -1.54
C LYS A 166 2.03 -18.63 -2.78
N SER A 167 2.07 -17.89 -3.89
CA SER A 167 2.67 -18.36 -5.15
C SER A 167 4.18 -18.61 -5.02
N VAL A 168 4.86 -17.85 -4.16
CA VAL A 168 6.31 -17.96 -3.94
C VAL A 168 6.69 -18.77 -2.70
N GLY A 169 5.71 -19.39 -2.02
CA GLY A 169 5.92 -20.27 -0.87
C GLY A 169 6.25 -19.56 0.44
N LEU A 170 5.86 -18.29 0.59
CA LEU A 170 6.04 -17.50 1.80
C LEU A 170 4.75 -17.48 2.64
N ASN A 171 4.89 -17.34 3.95
CA ASN A 171 3.75 -17.14 4.84
C ASN A 171 3.18 -15.72 4.65
N PRO A 172 1.92 -15.53 4.23
CA PRO A 172 1.33 -14.20 4.07
C PRO A 172 1.32 -13.38 5.36
N ALA A 173 1.25 -14.05 6.52
CA ALA A 173 1.24 -13.40 7.81
C ALA A 173 2.58 -12.73 8.17
N SER A 174 3.70 -13.11 7.54
CA SER A 174 5.00 -12.47 7.84
C SER A 174 5.09 -11.04 7.35
N VAL A 175 4.32 -10.68 6.32
CA VAL A 175 4.24 -9.29 5.80
C VAL A 175 3.29 -8.45 6.65
N ALA A 176 2.20 -9.07 7.12
CA ALA A 176 1.22 -8.43 7.99
C ALA A 176 1.75 -8.19 9.42
N ALA A 177 2.75 -8.96 9.87
CA ALA A 177 3.31 -8.87 11.22
C ALA A 177 4.36 -7.76 11.37
N ASN A 178 5.06 -7.36 10.31
CA ASN A 178 6.07 -6.29 10.35
C ASN A 178 5.50 -4.91 9.98
N THR A 179 4.19 -4.84 9.81
CA THR A 179 3.40 -3.60 9.71
C THR A 179 2.44 -3.45 10.90
N ALA A 180 2.61 -4.31 11.91
CA ALA A 180 1.81 -4.44 13.12
C ALA A 180 2.67 -4.36 14.39
#